data_AF-D8SHZ5-F1
#
_entry.id   AF-D8SHZ5-F1
#
_cell.length_a   1.000
_cell.length_b   1.000
_cell.length_c   1.000
_cell.angle_alpha   90.00
_cell.angle_beta   90.00
_cell.angle_gamma   90.00
#
_symmetry.space_group_name_H-M   'P 1'
#
loop_
_entity.id
_entity.type
_entity.pdbx_description
1 polymer ?
#
loop_
_entity_poly.entity_id
_entity_poly.type
_entity_poly.pdbx_seq_one_letter_code
_entity_poly.pdbx_strand_id
1 'polypeptide(L)' 'QQERRLKPHSDQVLKCPRCDSMNTKFCYYNNYSLTQPRHFCKNCKRYWTKGGALRNVPVGGGCRK' A
#
# COMPACT_ATOMS: atom_id res chain seq x y z
N GLN A 1 3.28 7.06 29.73
CA GLN A 1 3.78 5.96 28.87
C GLN A 1 2.61 5.54 28.00
N GLN A 2 2.62 5.84 26.69
CA GLN A 2 1.44 5.65 25.83
C GLN A 2 1.52 4.28 25.16
N GLU A 3 0.83 3.31 25.77
CA GLU A 3 0.62 1.98 25.21
C GLU A 3 -0.17 2.10 23.90
N ARG A 4 0.56 2.11 22.78
CA ARG A 4 -0.03 1.99 21.45
C ARG A 4 -0.64 0.60 21.34
N ARG A 5 -1.95 0.50 21.63
CA ARG A 5 -2.81 -0.64 21.30
C ARG A 5 -2.44 -1.14 19.90
N LEU A 6 -1.72 -2.26 19.84
CA LEU A 6 -1.47 -3.02 18.64
C LEU A 6 -2.84 -3.51 18.17
N LYS A 7 -3.42 -2.79 17.19
CA LYS A 7 -4.64 -3.22 16.53
C LYS A 7 -4.37 -4.60 15.93
N PRO A 8 -5.14 -5.64 16.28
CA PRO A 8 -5.04 -6.94 15.66
C PRO A 8 -5.58 -6.79 14.24
N HIS A 9 -4.74 -6.39 13.29
CA HIS A 9 -5.10 -6.38 11.88
C HIS A 9 -4.46 -7.59 11.22
N SER A 10 -4.98 -8.75 11.60
CA SER A 10 -4.85 -10.01 10.87
C SER A 10 -5.69 -9.95 9.59
N ASP A 11 -5.52 -8.88 8.80
CA ASP A 11 -6.02 -8.76 7.45
C ASP A 11 -4.78 -8.75 6.56
N GLN A 12 -4.27 -9.96 6.30
CA GLN A 12 -3.25 -10.30 5.29
C GLN A 12 -2.35 -9.12 4.92
N VAL A 13 -1.37 -8.79 5.76
CA VAL A 13 -0.54 -7.59 5.58
C VAL A 13 0.20 -7.66 4.25
N LEU A 14 -0.33 -6.96 3.24
CA LEU A 14 0.23 -7.00 1.90
C LEU A 14 1.50 -6.16 1.84
N LYS A 15 2.58 -6.76 1.34
CA LYS A 15 3.83 -6.03 1.12
C LYS A 15 3.66 -5.05 -0.03
N CYS A 16 4.15 -3.82 0.16
CA CYS A 16 4.18 -2.86 -0.91
C CYS A 16 5.14 -3.35 -2.00
N PRO A 17 4.70 -3.53 -3.26
CA PRO A 17 5.56 -4.07 -4.31
C PRO A 17 6.61 -3.06 -4.83
N ARG A 18 6.73 -1.88 -4.19
CA ARG A 18 7.73 -0.85 -4.54
C ARG A 18 8.87 -0.73 -3.55
N CYS A 19 8.64 -1.11 -2.29
CA CYS A 19 9.62 -0.92 -1.21
C CYS A 19 9.59 -2.07 -0.20
N ASP A 20 8.88 -3.15 -0.52
CA ASP A 20 8.68 -4.37 0.28
C ASP A 20 8.16 -4.16 1.71
N SER A 21 7.76 -2.93 2.04
CA SER A 21 7.28 -2.59 3.37
C SER A 21 5.91 -3.22 3.61
N MET A 22 5.77 -3.83 4.79
CA MET A 22 4.51 -4.33 5.33
C MET A 22 3.60 -3.20 5.85
N ASN A 23 4.07 -1.95 5.85
CA ASN A 23 3.28 -0.78 6.26
C ASN A 23 2.33 -0.31 5.15
N THR A 24 1.44 -1.18 4.69
CA THR A 24 0.37 -0.83 3.75
C THR A 24 -0.98 -0.83 4.45
N LYS A 25 -1.93 -0.04 3.94
CA LYS A 25 -3.33 -0.06 4.35
C LYS A 25 -4.23 -0.14 3.13
N PHE A 26 -5.33 -0.87 3.23
CA PHE A 26 -6.44 -0.70 2.29
C PHE A 26 -6.96 0.75 2.37
N CYS A 27 -7.36 1.30 1.23
CA CYS A 27 -7.89 2.66 1.14
C CYS A 27 -9.34 2.66 0.63
N TYR A 28 -9.55 2.21 -0.61
CA TYR A 28 -10.87 2.15 -1.24
C TYR A 28 -10.81 1.25 -2.49
N TYR A 29 -11.96 0.78 -2.94
CA TYR A 29 -12.09 0.10 -4.23
C TYR A 29 -12.15 1.11 -5.38
N ASN A 30 -11.73 0.69 -6.58
CA ASN A 30 -11.85 1.52 -7.77
C ASN A 30 -13.33 1.62 -8.21
N ASN A 31 -13.78 2.79 -8.67
CA ASN A 31 -15.15 3.00 -9.17
C ASN A 31 -15.48 2.15 -10.41
N TYR A 32 -14.46 1.80 -11.20
CA TYR A 32 -14.63 1.00 -12.40
C TYR A 32 -14.62 -0.52 -12.14
N SER A 33 -14.15 -0.96 -10.97
CA SER A 33 -14.16 -2.37 -10.59
C SER A 33 -13.93 -2.56 -9.09
N LEU A 34 -14.91 -3.15 -8.42
CA LEU A 34 -14.82 -3.53 -7.00
C LEU A 34 -13.82 -4.68 -6.77
N THR A 35 -13.35 -5.35 -7.81
CA THR A 35 -12.30 -6.37 -7.71
C THR A 35 -10.89 -5.78 -7.68
N GLN A 36 -10.75 -4.45 -7.81
CA GLN A 36 -9.47 -3.74 -7.79
C GLN A 36 -9.31 -2.86 -6.53
N PRO A 37 -8.94 -3.45 -5.38
CA PRO A 37 -8.70 -2.69 -4.15
C PRO A 37 -7.41 -1.87 -4.23
N ARG A 38 -7.52 -0.57 -3.94
CA ARG A 38 -6.37 0.33 -3.80
C ARG A 38 -5.84 0.33 -2.38
N HIS A 39 -4.53 0.24 -2.29
CA HIS A 39 -3.77 0.22 -1.05
C HIS A 39 -2.80 1.41 -1.02
N PHE A 40 -2.59 1.97 0.16
CA PHE A 40 -1.64 3.04 0.41
C PHE A 40 -0.47 2.50 1.25
N CYS A 41 0.76 2.65 0.77
CA CYS A 41 1.94 2.35 1.55
C CYS A 41 2.36 3.58 2.36
N LYS A 42 2.43 3.45 3.69
CA LYS A 42 2.87 4.52 4.59
C LYS A 42 4.38 4.77 4.50
N ASN A 43 5.18 3.77 4.10
CA ASN A 43 6.62 3.89 4.01
C ASN A 43 7.05 4.76 2.81
N CYS A 44 6.59 4.41 1.60
CA CYS A 44 6.90 5.16 0.38
C CYS A 44 5.83 6.20 0.00
N LYS A 45 4.82 6.40 0.86
CA LYS A 45 3.68 7.32 0.68
C LYS A 45 2.99 7.22 -0.68
N ARG A 46 2.90 6.00 -1.23
CA ARG A 46 2.40 5.75 -2.59
C ARG A 46 1.23 4.78 -2.61
N TYR A 47 0.30 5.04 -3.52
CA TYR A 47 -0.82 4.15 -3.83
C TYR A 47 -0.41 3.05 -4.81
N TRP A 48 -1.02 1.87 -4.65
CA TRP A 48 -0.87 0.70 -5.51
C TRP A 48 -2.17 -0.14 -5.47
N THR A 49 -2.33 -1.08 -6.41
CA THR A 49 -3.54 -1.92 -6.52
C THR A 49 -3.15 -3.39 -6.41
N LYS A 50 -3.87 -4.17 -5.58
CA LYS A 50 -3.63 -5.63 -5.45
C LYS A 50 -4.13 -6.33 -6.71
N GLY A 51 -3.29 -7.14 -7.35
CA GLY A 51 -3.63 -7.87 -8.57
C GLY A 51 -3.75 -7.01 -9.83
N GLY A 52 -3.42 -5.71 -9.76
CA GLY A 52 -3.34 -4.84 -10.93
C GLY A 52 -1.93 -4.77 -11.52
N ALA A 53 -1.80 -4.34 -12.77
CA ALA A 53 -0.51 -4.03 -13.35
C ALA A 53 0.16 -2.88 -12.60
N LEU A 54 1.34 -3.13 -12.06
CA LEU A 54 2.19 -2.04 -11.60
C LEU A 54 2.64 -1.29 -12.85
N ARG A 55 2.17 -0.05 -13.01
CA ARG A 55 2.78 0.85 -13.99
C ARG A 55 4.28 0.87 -13.70
N ASN A 56 5.10 0.66 -14.74
CA ASN A 56 6.56 0.69 -14.70
C ASN A 56 7.01 2.09 -14.24
N VAL A 57 6.98 2.30 -12.93
CA VAL A 57 7.64 3.41 -12.27
C VAL A 57 8.92 2.80 -11.73
N PRO A 58 10.09 3.23 -12.19
CA PRO A 58 11.35 2.67 -11.72
C PRO A 58 11.39 2.70 -10.20
N VAL A 59 11.80 1.57 -9.60
CA VAL A 59 12.17 1.46 -8.19
C VAL A 59 13.23 2.55 -7.93
N GLY A 60 12.85 3.61 -7.22
CA GLY A 60 13.71 4.79 -6.99
C GLY A 60 13.24 6.12 -7.60
N GLY A 61 12.24 6.15 -8.48
CA GLY A 61 11.72 7.38 -9.13
C GLY A 61 10.83 8.27 -8.25
N GLY A 62 11.14 8.39 -6.95
CA GLY A 62 10.29 9.05 -5.96
C GLY A 62 10.94 10.14 -5.12
N CYS A 63 12.21 10.45 -5.34
CA CYS A 63 12.82 11.66 -4.81
C CYS A 63 12.98 12.64 -5.96
N ARG A 64 11.96 13.47 -6.21
CA ARG A 64 12.21 14.75 -6.88
C ARG A 64 12.70 15.68 -5.76
N LYS A 65 13.97 16.10 -5.89
CA LYS A 65 14.58 17.17 -5.11
C LYS A 65 13.80 18.46 -5.31
#